data_AF-A0A9W6Z0Z5-F1
#
_entry.id   AF-A0A9W6Z0Z5-F1
#
_cell.length_a   1.000
_cell.length_b   1.000
_cell.length_c   1.000
_cell.angle_alpha   90.00
_cell.angle_beta   90.00
_cell.angle_gamma   90.00
#
_symmetry.space_group_name_H-M   'P 1'
#
loop_
_entity.id
_entity.type
_entity.pdbx_description
1 polymer ?
#
loop_
_entity_poly.entity_id
_entity_poly.type
_entity_poly.pdbx_seq_one_letter_code
_entity_poly.pdbx_strand_id
1 'polypeptide(L)'
;MFLSSSSYQDVATLANLPRYTAGQTHFYPAWSASNSEDVTKLTKEVSNHLAMEVGLEGVLRIRGSNGLKMNAFYGNFFNRSSDLCALPSMPRDQGYVTEVGIEEYISKPYVYFQAAFLHTSCHGQRRIRVLTLALPTSKDLKDVYASADQLAITNYLSHKAIEKCLSSSLDDARDLLNKHLIDILNMYKKEIVPGNLGSSSPLQICTNLRMLPLLLHSLSKNIAFRGGRVPSDHRSAALNKLSTAPLDRLINFIYPTVYALHTMDDDCGLPYEGEDDLYSFPPRLRGEIVLPDSINASFQSLDRFGLYLINNTSELFLYIGGDAVPELVRDVFGVNSLAEVQVGKTDLPELDNEFNIKIRNVINKVREGDDTISYLSLYVVIGPATNESTAAYAANRDIMPLRIWCLSDLVEDRGAGGVAYKEYLGQLRDKISN
;
A
#
# COMPACT_ATOMS: atom_id res chain seq x y z
N MET A 1 19.08 -1.89 7.03
CA MET A 1 19.70 -0.58 7.30
C MET A 1 18.66 0.32 7.93
N PHE A 2 18.95 0.93 9.07
CA PHE A 2 18.04 1.82 9.79
C PHE A 2 18.59 3.24 9.72
N LEU A 3 17.88 4.13 9.04
CA LEU A 3 18.28 5.52 8.80
C LEU A 3 17.39 6.45 9.62
N SER A 4 17.91 6.94 10.75
CA SER A 4 17.17 7.80 11.69
C SER A 4 17.92 9.11 11.92
N SER A 5 17.48 10.18 11.25
CA SER A 5 18.05 11.52 11.41
C SER A 5 17.02 12.60 11.09
N SER A 6 17.24 13.79 11.64
CA SER A 6 16.52 15.01 11.25
C SER A 6 17.11 15.72 10.03
N SER A 7 18.32 15.32 9.63
CA SER A 7 19.02 15.86 8.47
C SER A 7 18.97 14.90 7.28
N TYR A 8 19.29 15.41 6.09
CA TYR A 8 19.43 14.61 4.87
C TYR A 8 20.35 13.39 5.08
N GLN A 9 19.94 12.22 4.59
CA GLN A 9 20.66 10.96 4.76
C GLN A 9 21.09 10.30 3.44
N ASP A 10 20.68 10.83 2.30
CA ASP A 10 20.90 10.21 0.99
C ASP A 10 20.40 8.76 0.92
N VAL A 11 19.12 8.57 1.23
CA VAL A 11 18.45 7.27 1.15
C VAL A 11 18.57 6.69 -0.26
N ALA A 12 18.57 7.54 -1.29
CA ALA A 12 18.71 7.14 -2.69
C ALA A 12 19.98 6.31 -2.92
N THR A 13 21.12 6.81 -2.43
CA THR A 13 22.40 6.11 -2.56
C THR A 13 22.48 4.93 -1.60
N LEU A 14 22.16 5.14 -0.31
CA LEU A 14 22.35 4.14 0.74
C LEU A 14 21.45 2.91 0.57
N ALA A 15 20.25 3.07 0.03
CA ALA A 15 19.32 1.97 -0.20
C ALA A 15 19.84 0.94 -1.23
N ASN A 16 20.83 1.29 -2.05
CA ASN A 16 21.45 0.33 -2.97
C ASN A 16 22.17 -0.81 -2.23
N LEU A 17 22.71 -0.56 -1.03
CA LEU A 17 23.41 -1.61 -0.28
C LEU A 17 22.43 -2.74 0.08
N PRO A 18 21.31 -2.50 0.78
CA PRO A 18 20.33 -3.56 1.01
C PRO A 18 19.69 -4.10 -0.27
N ARG A 19 19.44 -3.25 -1.26
CA ARG A 19 18.85 -3.64 -2.55
C ARG A 19 19.61 -4.76 -3.25
N TYR A 20 20.94 -4.67 -3.31
CA TYR A 20 21.78 -5.67 -3.97
C TYR A 20 22.32 -6.75 -3.03
N THR A 21 21.93 -6.75 -1.76
CA THR A 21 22.34 -7.75 -0.76
C THR A 21 21.17 -8.52 -0.14
N ALA A 22 19.96 -8.37 -0.71
CA ALA A 22 18.69 -8.93 -0.22
C ALA A 22 18.23 -8.42 1.16
N GLY A 23 18.80 -7.33 1.65
CA GLY A 23 18.37 -6.67 2.88
C GLY A 23 17.19 -5.72 2.66
N GLN A 24 16.93 -4.89 3.68
CA GLN A 24 15.94 -3.80 3.63
C GLN A 24 16.53 -2.47 4.12
N THR A 25 15.97 -1.36 3.66
CA THR A 25 16.22 0.00 4.17
C THR A 25 14.98 0.54 4.87
N HIS A 26 15.11 0.92 6.14
CA HIS A 26 14.06 1.55 6.95
C HIS A 26 14.46 3.01 7.21
N PHE A 27 13.56 3.94 6.91
CA PHE A 27 13.80 5.38 6.99
C PHE A 27 12.87 6.01 8.03
N TYR A 28 13.45 6.74 8.98
CA TYR A 28 12.77 7.44 10.07
C TYR A 28 13.03 8.95 9.93
N PRO A 29 12.20 9.67 9.17
CA PRO A 29 12.38 11.09 8.95
C PRO A 29 12.20 11.88 10.24
N ALA A 30 12.99 12.95 10.39
CA ALA A 30 12.87 13.87 11.53
C ALA A 30 12.99 13.19 12.91
N TRP A 31 13.63 12.03 12.99
CA TRP A 31 13.72 11.24 14.22
C TRP A 31 14.45 12.01 15.33
N SER A 32 13.87 12.04 16.53
CA SER A 32 14.50 12.59 17.72
C SER A 32 14.33 11.69 18.94
N ALA A 33 15.41 11.48 19.69
CA ALA A 33 15.38 10.76 20.97
C ALA A 33 14.55 11.48 22.05
N SER A 34 14.25 12.78 21.87
CA SER A 34 13.40 13.55 22.79
C SER A 34 11.92 13.22 22.65
N ASN A 35 11.51 12.55 21.57
CA ASN A 35 10.14 12.18 21.30
C ASN A 35 9.91 10.69 21.62
N SER A 36 9.09 10.39 22.61
CA SER A 36 8.79 9.01 23.02
C SER A 36 8.17 8.18 21.89
N GLU A 37 7.40 8.81 21.01
CA GLU A 37 6.76 8.13 19.88
C GLU A 37 7.76 7.74 18.78
N ASP A 38 8.81 8.54 18.59
CA ASP A 38 9.92 8.21 17.68
C ASP A 38 10.75 7.05 18.22
N VAL A 39 11.02 7.06 19.53
CA VAL A 39 11.74 5.97 20.21
C VAL A 39 10.93 4.68 20.16
N THR A 40 9.61 4.75 20.39
CA THR A 40 8.71 3.59 20.36
C THR A 40 8.68 2.92 18.99
N LYS A 41 8.49 3.71 17.92
CA LYS A 41 8.50 3.17 16.54
C LYS A 41 9.82 2.47 16.24
N LEU A 42 10.95 3.17 16.43
CA LEU A 42 12.26 2.60 16.12
C LEU A 42 12.55 1.34 16.95
N THR A 43 12.24 1.37 18.25
CA THR A 43 12.49 0.23 19.15
C THR A 43 11.67 -0.99 18.76
N LYS A 44 10.38 -0.83 18.47
CA LYS A 44 9.51 -1.93 18.05
C LYS A 44 9.96 -2.52 16.71
N GLU A 45 10.22 -1.67 15.71
CA GLU A 45 10.64 -2.15 14.39
C GLU A 45 12.00 -2.83 14.41
N VAL A 46 12.98 -2.30 15.16
CA VAL A 46 14.29 -2.96 15.35
C VAL A 46 14.13 -4.28 16.10
N SER A 47 13.33 -4.31 17.16
CA SER A 47 13.10 -5.55 17.94
C SER A 47 12.46 -6.63 17.06
N ASN A 48 11.44 -6.28 16.29
CA ASN A 48 10.79 -7.20 15.36
C ASN A 48 11.75 -7.66 14.26
N HIS A 49 12.57 -6.76 13.72
CA HIS A 49 13.58 -7.11 12.72
C HIS A 49 14.63 -8.10 13.24
N LEU A 50 15.07 -7.94 14.49
CA LEU A 50 16.02 -8.84 15.14
C LEU A 50 15.39 -10.19 15.52
N ALA A 51 14.09 -10.22 15.80
CA ALA A 51 13.34 -11.43 16.11
C ALA A 51 12.92 -12.22 14.85
N MET A 52 12.85 -11.56 13.70
CA MET A 52 12.45 -12.18 12.43
C MET A 52 13.39 -13.32 12.02
N GLU A 53 12.79 -14.46 11.64
CA GLU A 53 13.57 -15.55 11.07
C GLU A 53 14.27 -15.14 9.77
N VAL A 54 15.49 -15.64 9.55
CA VAL A 54 16.25 -15.39 8.33
C VAL A 54 16.63 -16.68 7.63
N GLY A 55 16.60 -16.66 6.30
CA GLY A 55 17.25 -17.68 5.48
C GLY A 55 18.62 -17.20 5.01
N LEU A 56 19.67 -17.99 5.21
CA LEU A 56 21.05 -17.64 4.85
C LEU A 56 21.50 -18.38 3.58
N GLU A 57 22.43 -17.77 2.85
CA GLU A 57 23.08 -18.35 1.66
C GLU A 57 22.04 -18.87 0.65
N GLY A 58 20.99 -18.07 0.48
CA GLY A 58 19.81 -18.38 -0.30
C GLY A 58 20.06 -18.22 -1.79
N VAL A 59 19.48 -19.12 -2.59
CA VAL A 59 19.34 -18.94 -4.02
C VAL A 59 17.92 -19.28 -4.45
N LEU A 60 17.29 -18.36 -5.17
CA LEU A 60 15.96 -18.52 -5.75
C LEU A 60 16.10 -18.71 -7.26
N ARG A 61 15.47 -19.77 -7.77
CA ARG A 61 15.33 -20.02 -9.20
C ARG A 61 13.87 -20.29 -9.53
N ILE A 62 13.36 -19.63 -10.57
CA ILE A 62 12.02 -19.85 -11.10
C ILE A 62 12.15 -20.54 -12.45
N ARG A 63 11.44 -21.66 -12.62
CA ARG A 63 11.37 -22.44 -13.85
C ARG A 63 9.96 -22.38 -14.43
N GLY A 64 9.87 -22.33 -15.75
CA GLY A 64 8.62 -22.43 -16.49
C GLY A 64 8.58 -23.72 -17.30
N SER A 65 7.39 -24.10 -17.75
CA SER A 65 7.22 -25.12 -18.79
C SER A 65 7.85 -24.66 -20.11
N ASN A 66 8.10 -25.62 -21.03
CA ASN A 66 8.63 -25.32 -22.36
C ASN A 66 7.83 -24.21 -23.05
N GLY A 67 8.54 -23.28 -23.68
CA GLY A 67 7.99 -22.08 -24.31
C GLY A 67 7.88 -20.86 -23.40
N LEU A 68 8.10 -21.00 -22.09
CA LEU A 68 8.16 -19.89 -21.13
C LEU A 68 9.59 -19.53 -20.75
N LYS A 69 9.86 -18.24 -20.64
CA LYS A 69 11.15 -17.70 -20.22
C LYS A 69 11.00 -16.64 -19.15
N MET A 70 11.85 -16.69 -18.13
CA MET A 70 11.94 -15.67 -17.10
C MET A 70 12.84 -14.54 -17.62
N ASN A 71 12.23 -13.41 -17.97
CA ASN A 71 12.89 -12.30 -18.66
C ASN A 71 13.55 -11.30 -17.69
N ALA A 72 12.85 -10.96 -16.62
CA ALA A 72 13.31 -10.00 -15.63
C ALA A 72 12.87 -10.41 -14.22
N PHE A 73 13.64 -10.01 -13.23
CA PHE A 73 13.39 -10.28 -11.82
C PHE A 73 13.43 -8.95 -11.07
N TYR A 74 12.50 -8.77 -10.13
CA TYR A 74 12.33 -7.54 -9.36
C TYR A 74 12.21 -7.86 -7.87
N GLY A 75 12.84 -7.01 -7.05
CA GLY A 75 12.97 -7.17 -5.59
C GLY A 75 14.42 -6.93 -5.15
N ASN A 76 14.70 -7.09 -3.86
CA ASN A 76 16.05 -6.96 -3.32
C ASN A 76 16.78 -8.31 -3.35
N PHE A 77 17.79 -8.42 -4.20
CA PHE A 77 18.66 -9.58 -4.33
C PHE A 77 19.87 -9.22 -5.20
N PHE A 78 20.87 -10.10 -5.23
CA PHE A 78 21.95 -10.02 -6.20
C PHE A 78 21.65 -10.94 -7.38
N ASN A 79 21.62 -10.41 -8.60
CA ASN A 79 21.44 -11.22 -9.79
C ASN A 79 22.81 -11.73 -10.28
N ARG A 80 23.09 -13.04 -10.12
CA ARG A 80 24.40 -13.63 -10.46
C ARG A 80 24.46 -14.12 -11.92
N SER A 81 23.33 -14.60 -12.44
CA SER A 81 23.14 -15.10 -13.82
C SER A 81 21.68 -14.89 -14.22
N SER A 82 21.37 -14.88 -15.51
CA SER A 82 20.04 -14.48 -16.03
C SER A 82 18.82 -15.16 -15.40
N ASP A 83 18.94 -16.31 -14.75
CA ASP A 83 17.86 -17.11 -14.15
C ASP A 83 18.02 -17.42 -12.65
N LEU A 84 18.98 -16.81 -11.96
CA LEU A 84 19.32 -17.14 -10.57
C LEU A 84 19.50 -15.90 -9.69
N CYS A 85 18.57 -15.70 -8.77
CA CYS A 85 18.63 -14.67 -7.74
C CYS A 85 19.41 -15.20 -6.53
N ALA A 86 20.51 -14.55 -6.17
CA ALA A 86 21.26 -14.82 -4.94
C ALA A 86 20.75 -13.91 -3.81
N LEU A 87 20.41 -14.53 -2.68
CA LEU A 87 19.90 -13.87 -1.48
C LEU A 87 20.80 -14.24 -0.30
N PRO A 88 21.87 -13.47 -0.03
CA PRO A 88 22.78 -13.74 1.10
C PRO A 88 22.04 -13.90 2.43
N SER A 89 21.07 -13.03 2.67
CA SER A 89 20.08 -13.11 3.73
C SER A 89 18.69 -12.84 3.15
N MET A 90 17.79 -13.81 3.21
CA MET A 90 16.39 -13.64 2.81
C MET A 90 15.53 -13.35 4.05
N PRO A 91 15.01 -12.13 4.19
CA PRO A 91 14.04 -11.80 5.24
C PRO A 91 12.66 -12.39 4.92
N ARG A 92 11.70 -12.23 5.83
CA ARG A 92 10.33 -12.77 5.69
C ARG A 92 9.31 -11.73 5.22
N ASP A 93 9.65 -10.46 5.28
CA ASP A 93 8.76 -9.32 5.08
C ASP A 93 8.86 -8.68 3.68
N GLN A 94 9.37 -9.42 2.68
CA GLN A 94 9.55 -8.92 1.31
C GLN A 94 8.85 -9.76 0.23
N GLY A 95 8.37 -9.08 -0.81
CA GLY A 95 7.83 -9.64 -2.04
C GLY A 95 8.82 -9.56 -3.22
N TYR A 96 8.63 -10.44 -4.20
CA TYR A 96 9.43 -10.52 -5.43
C TYR A 96 8.52 -10.68 -6.63
N VAL A 97 8.91 -10.12 -7.78
CA VAL A 97 8.16 -10.22 -9.04
C VAL A 97 9.08 -10.74 -10.14
N THR A 98 8.55 -11.60 -11.00
CA THR A 98 9.28 -12.12 -12.17
C THR A 98 8.45 -11.90 -13.42
N GLU A 99 9.05 -11.26 -14.41
CA GLU A 99 8.47 -11.07 -15.73
C GLU A 99 8.66 -12.34 -16.55
N VAL A 100 7.57 -12.85 -17.11
CA VAL A 100 7.56 -14.06 -17.92
C VAL A 100 7.25 -13.70 -19.37
N GLY A 101 8.11 -14.13 -20.29
CA GLY A 101 7.87 -14.09 -21.73
C GLY A 101 7.38 -15.45 -22.25
N ILE A 102 6.57 -15.41 -23.30
CA ILE A 102 6.18 -16.58 -24.10
C ILE A 102 7.01 -16.53 -25.39
N GLU A 103 7.99 -17.42 -25.53
CA GLU A 103 8.88 -17.48 -26.71
C GLU A 103 8.41 -18.49 -27.76
N GLU A 104 7.71 -19.54 -27.34
CA GLU A 104 7.21 -20.59 -28.23
C GLU A 104 5.69 -20.76 -28.09
N TYR A 105 5.05 -21.27 -29.14
CA TYR A 105 3.63 -21.57 -29.12
C TYR A 105 3.31 -22.69 -28.11
N ILE A 106 2.46 -22.39 -27.14
CA ILE A 106 2.07 -23.34 -26.10
C ILE A 106 0.85 -24.13 -26.57
N SER A 107 1.07 -25.40 -26.91
CA SER A 107 0.00 -26.32 -27.36
C SER A 107 -0.64 -27.13 -26.23
N LYS A 108 0.00 -27.18 -25.06
CA LYS A 108 -0.48 -27.95 -23.90
C LYS A 108 -1.60 -27.20 -23.17
N PRO A 109 -2.58 -27.90 -22.58
CA PRO A 109 -3.71 -27.29 -21.87
C PRO A 109 -3.33 -26.61 -20.55
N TYR A 110 -2.13 -26.90 -20.03
CA TYR A 110 -1.61 -26.30 -18.80
C TYR A 110 -0.14 -25.94 -18.96
N VAL A 111 0.23 -24.86 -18.29
CA VAL A 111 1.61 -24.48 -18.04
C VAL A 111 1.89 -24.52 -16.54
N TYR A 112 3.14 -24.77 -16.21
CA TYR A 112 3.59 -24.90 -14.84
C TYR A 112 4.73 -23.91 -14.57
N PHE A 113 4.68 -23.31 -13.40
CA PHE A 113 5.74 -22.50 -12.82
C PHE A 113 6.23 -23.19 -11.56
N GLN A 114 7.55 -23.26 -11.39
CA GLN A 114 8.16 -23.82 -10.20
C GLN A 114 9.22 -22.87 -9.65
N ALA A 115 8.95 -22.30 -8.49
CA ALA A 115 9.93 -21.56 -7.71
C ALA A 115 10.62 -22.51 -6.74
N ALA A 116 11.95 -22.58 -6.80
CA ALA A 116 12.78 -23.36 -5.89
C ALA A 116 13.72 -22.43 -5.13
N PHE A 117 13.58 -22.40 -3.81
CA PHE A 117 14.42 -21.63 -2.90
C PHE A 117 15.27 -22.57 -2.05
N LEU A 118 16.57 -22.63 -2.37
CA LEU A 118 17.57 -23.37 -1.60
C LEU A 118 18.22 -22.42 -0.60
N HIS A 119 18.18 -22.74 0.70
CA HIS A 119 18.75 -21.90 1.75
C HIS A 119 19.18 -22.70 2.96
N THR A 120 19.97 -22.06 3.82
CA THR A 120 20.29 -22.54 5.18
C THR A 120 19.37 -21.82 6.15
N SER A 121 18.56 -22.55 6.92
CA SER A 121 17.71 -21.94 7.96
C SER A 121 18.56 -21.38 9.11
N CYS A 122 18.01 -20.48 9.93
CA CYS A 122 18.63 -20.02 11.18
C CYS A 122 18.98 -21.15 12.18
N HIS A 123 18.40 -22.34 12.02
CA HIS A 123 18.70 -23.55 12.81
C HIS A 123 19.83 -24.41 12.21
N GLY A 124 20.57 -23.93 11.22
CA GLY A 124 21.71 -24.65 10.61
C GLY A 124 21.33 -25.76 9.61
N GLN A 125 20.06 -25.86 9.21
CA GLN A 125 19.60 -26.88 8.26
C GLN A 125 19.59 -26.36 6.82
N ARG A 126 20.18 -27.12 5.88
CA ARG A 126 20.06 -26.83 4.44
C ARG A 126 18.71 -27.37 3.94
N ARG A 127 17.81 -26.48 3.52
CA ARG A 127 16.45 -26.81 3.08
C ARG A 127 16.20 -26.30 1.66
N ILE A 128 15.32 -27.00 0.95
CA ILE A 128 14.77 -26.55 -0.33
C ILE A 128 13.26 -26.36 -0.15
N ARG A 129 12.78 -25.13 -0.33
CA ARG A 129 11.34 -24.83 -0.42
C ARG A 129 10.96 -24.79 -1.89
N VAL A 130 9.91 -25.52 -2.26
CA VAL A 130 9.42 -25.58 -3.64
C VAL A 130 7.96 -25.14 -3.66
N LEU A 131 7.64 -24.21 -4.57
CA LEU A 131 6.29 -23.79 -4.88
C LEU A 131 6.02 -24.15 -6.33
N THR A 132 4.98 -24.93 -6.59
CA THR A 132 4.57 -25.31 -7.95
C THR A 132 3.17 -24.77 -8.21
N LEU A 133 3.04 -23.96 -9.25
CA LEU A 133 1.78 -23.38 -9.71
C LEU A 133 1.44 -23.95 -11.09
N ALA A 134 0.21 -24.40 -11.28
CA ALA A 134 -0.31 -24.83 -12.58
C ALA A 134 -1.39 -23.84 -13.03
N LEU A 135 -1.27 -23.32 -14.26
CA LEU A 135 -2.26 -22.43 -14.86
C LEU A 135 -2.78 -23.04 -16.16
N PRO A 136 -4.10 -22.96 -16.44
CA PRO A 136 -4.66 -23.38 -17.71
C PRO A 136 -4.20 -22.44 -18.84
N THR A 137 -4.07 -22.98 -20.05
CA THR A 137 -3.83 -22.18 -21.26
C THR A 137 -5.15 -21.90 -21.96
N SER A 138 -5.26 -20.74 -22.60
CA SER A 138 -6.39 -20.44 -23.48
C SER A 138 -5.92 -19.74 -24.76
N LYS A 139 -6.71 -19.94 -25.82
CA LYS A 139 -6.58 -19.22 -27.10
C LYS A 139 -7.61 -18.09 -27.21
N ASP A 140 -8.62 -18.07 -26.33
CA ASP A 140 -9.64 -17.03 -26.31
C ASP A 140 -9.17 -15.89 -25.40
N LEU A 141 -9.15 -14.68 -25.95
CA LEU A 141 -8.79 -13.47 -25.21
C LEU A 141 -9.78 -13.20 -24.06
N LYS A 142 -11.05 -13.62 -24.19
CA LYS A 142 -12.04 -13.47 -23.12
C LYS A 142 -11.63 -14.20 -21.86
N ASP A 143 -11.10 -15.42 -21.98
CA ASP A 143 -10.62 -16.22 -20.85
C ASP A 143 -9.42 -15.55 -20.16
N VAL A 144 -8.52 -14.96 -20.95
CA VAL A 144 -7.35 -14.23 -20.45
C VAL A 144 -7.79 -13.02 -19.63
N TYR A 145 -8.73 -12.21 -20.14
CA TYR A 145 -9.26 -11.07 -19.39
C TYR A 145 -10.05 -11.48 -18.16
N ALA A 146 -10.85 -12.55 -18.23
CA ALA A 146 -11.63 -13.04 -17.09
C ALA A 146 -10.76 -13.60 -15.96
N SER A 147 -9.54 -14.08 -16.29
CA SER A 147 -8.60 -14.68 -15.34
C SER A 147 -7.49 -13.73 -14.90
N ALA A 148 -7.51 -12.47 -15.36
CA ALA A 148 -6.47 -11.49 -15.05
C ALA A 148 -6.55 -11.04 -13.57
N ASP A 149 -5.43 -11.11 -12.85
CA ASP A 149 -5.31 -10.62 -11.48
C ASP A 149 -4.87 -9.14 -11.49
N GLN A 150 -5.80 -8.23 -11.20
CA GLN A 150 -5.54 -6.79 -11.17
C GLN A 150 -4.51 -6.36 -10.12
N LEU A 151 -4.40 -7.07 -8.99
CA LEU A 151 -3.48 -6.73 -7.91
C LEU A 151 -2.06 -7.14 -8.33
N ALA A 152 -1.90 -8.33 -8.89
CA ALA A 152 -0.63 -8.78 -9.46
C ALA A 152 -0.17 -7.87 -10.63
N ILE A 153 -1.09 -7.45 -11.50
CA ILE A 153 -0.80 -6.49 -12.58
C ILE A 153 -0.33 -5.15 -12.01
N THR A 154 -0.99 -4.64 -10.97
CA THR A 154 -0.60 -3.38 -10.32
C THR A 154 0.78 -3.50 -9.69
N ASN A 155 1.08 -4.61 -9.01
CA ASN A 155 2.41 -4.87 -8.47
C ASN A 155 3.48 -4.91 -9.57
N TYR A 156 3.26 -5.65 -10.65
CA TYR A 156 4.19 -5.70 -11.78
C TYR A 156 4.41 -4.32 -12.42
N LEU A 157 3.34 -3.56 -12.67
CA LEU A 157 3.44 -2.21 -13.23
C LEU A 157 4.11 -1.23 -12.27
N SER A 158 3.98 -1.41 -10.96
CA SER A 158 4.74 -0.63 -9.97
C SER A 158 6.25 -0.81 -10.16
N HIS A 159 6.72 -2.04 -10.36
CA HIS A 159 8.15 -2.30 -10.62
C HIS A 159 8.62 -1.71 -11.95
N LYS A 160 7.82 -1.80 -13.02
CA LYS A 160 8.12 -1.16 -14.31
C LYS A 160 8.18 0.37 -14.18
N ALA A 161 7.29 0.96 -13.38
CA ALA A 161 7.32 2.39 -13.11
C ALA A 161 8.56 2.80 -12.29
N ILE A 162 8.97 2.01 -11.29
CA ILE A 162 10.23 2.24 -10.54
C ILE A 162 11.44 2.18 -11.49
N GLU A 163 11.51 1.15 -12.33
CA GLU A 163 12.58 1.00 -13.33
C GLU A 163 12.63 2.20 -14.27
N LYS A 164 11.47 2.64 -14.78
CA LYS A 164 11.38 3.80 -15.68
C LYS A 164 11.72 5.12 -14.97
N CYS A 165 11.32 5.27 -13.71
CA CYS A 165 11.64 6.43 -12.89
C CYS A 165 13.15 6.56 -12.65
N LEU A 166 13.83 5.45 -12.34
CA LEU A 166 15.26 5.46 -12.04
C LEU A 166 16.14 5.56 -13.29
N SER A 167 15.64 5.11 -14.45
CA SER A 167 16.37 5.15 -15.73
C SER A 167 16.07 6.38 -16.60
N SER A 168 14.93 7.03 -16.40
CA SER A 168 14.49 8.17 -17.20
C SER A 168 13.96 9.31 -16.32
N SER A 169 12.66 9.38 -16.07
CA SER A 169 12.02 10.48 -15.36
C SER A 169 10.75 10.01 -14.62
N LEU A 170 10.29 10.80 -13.66
CA LEU A 170 9.03 10.58 -12.95
C LEU A 170 7.82 10.71 -13.88
N ASP A 171 7.91 11.62 -14.86
CA ASP A 171 6.84 11.90 -15.81
C ASP A 171 6.65 10.70 -16.74
N ASP A 172 7.77 10.18 -17.26
CA ASP A 172 7.76 8.97 -18.07
C ASP A 172 7.21 7.75 -17.32
N ALA A 173 7.48 7.63 -16.02
CA ALA A 173 6.96 6.54 -15.20
C ALA A 173 5.42 6.63 -15.09
N ARG A 174 4.87 7.82 -14.86
CA ARG A 174 3.42 8.05 -14.83
C ARG A 174 2.78 7.83 -16.20
N ASP A 175 3.44 8.27 -17.27
CA ASP A 175 2.98 8.05 -18.64
C ASP A 175 2.99 6.56 -19.02
N LEU A 176 3.98 5.80 -18.55
CA LEU A 176 4.03 4.34 -18.72
C LEU A 176 2.81 3.66 -18.07
N LEU A 177 2.46 4.03 -16.83
CA LEU A 177 1.29 3.46 -16.14
C LEU A 177 0.00 3.76 -16.91
N ASN A 178 -0.18 5.02 -17.33
CA ASN A 178 -1.34 5.45 -18.11
C ASN A 178 -1.43 4.75 -19.46
N LYS A 179 -0.28 4.60 -20.15
CA LYS A 179 -0.21 3.94 -21.45
C LYS A 179 -0.65 2.48 -21.36
N HIS A 180 -0.10 1.72 -20.40
CA HIS A 180 -0.50 0.32 -20.22
C HIS A 180 -1.99 0.16 -19.93
N LEU A 181 -2.57 1.06 -19.12
CA LEU A 181 -4.00 1.03 -18.86
C LEU A 181 -4.83 1.32 -20.13
N ILE A 182 -4.44 2.32 -20.90
CA ILE A 182 -5.10 2.67 -22.17
C ILE A 182 -5.01 1.49 -23.15
N ASP A 183 -3.85 0.83 -23.24
CA ASP A 183 -3.65 -0.33 -24.12
C ASP A 183 -4.58 -1.50 -23.70
N ILE A 184 -4.68 -1.79 -22.40
CA ILE A 184 -5.59 -2.81 -21.86
C ILE A 184 -7.06 -2.50 -22.19
N LEU A 185 -7.47 -1.24 -22.02
CA LEU A 185 -8.85 -0.80 -22.26
C LEU A 185 -9.19 -0.78 -23.76
N ASN A 186 -8.27 -0.31 -24.61
CA ASN A 186 -8.42 -0.32 -26.06
C ASN A 186 -8.55 -1.74 -26.60
N MET A 187 -7.71 -2.66 -26.13
CA MET A 187 -7.77 -4.06 -26.54
C MET A 187 -9.09 -4.72 -26.08
N TYR A 188 -9.55 -4.45 -24.86
CA TYR A 188 -10.85 -4.94 -24.36
C TYR A 188 -12.01 -4.42 -25.21
N LYS A 189 -12.03 -3.11 -25.49
CA LYS A 189 -13.06 -2.48 -26.33
C LYS A 189 -13.07 -3.06 -27.74
N LYS A 190 -11.91 -3.29 -28.35
CA LYS A 190 -11.79 -3.76 -29.73
C LYS A 190 -12.17 -5.22 -29.90
N GLU A 191 -11.72 -6.10 -29.01
CA GLU A 191 -11.77 -7.55 -29.21
C GLU A 191 -12.88 -8.25 -28.41
N ILE A 192 -13.33 -7.66 -27.30
CA ILE A 192 -14.30 -8.31 -26.39
C ILE A 192 -15.67 -7.65 -26.45
N VAL A 193 -15.74 -6.33 -26.52
CA VAL A 193 -17.02 -5.60 -26.58
C VAL A 193 -17.66 -5.76 -27.96
N PRO A 194 -18.86 -6.37 -28.06
CA PRO A 194 -19.51 -6.57 -29.35
C PRO A 194 -20.12 -5.26 -29.89
N GLY A 195 -19.70 -4.87 -31.11
CA GLY A 195 -20.36 -3.84 -31.92
C GLY A 195 -19.76 -2.42 -31.81
N ASN A 196 -20.02 -1.59 -32.84
CA ASN A 196 -19.74 -0.16 -32.84
C ASN A 196 -20.73 0.56 -31.92
N LEU A 197 -20.48 0.54 -30.62
CA LEU A 197 -21.04 1.53 -29.71
C LEU A 197 -20.50 2.89 -30.19
N GLY A 198 -21.40 3.81 -30.54
CA GLY A 198 -21.04 5.14 -31.05
C GLY A 198 -20.19 5.97 -30.08
N SER A 199 -19.97 7.24 -30.39
CA SER A 199 -19.13 8.17 -29.62
C SER A 199 -19.55 8.41 -28.16
N SER A 200 -20.68 7.85 -27.70
CA SER A 200 -21.17 7.87 -26.32
C SER A 200 -20.96 6.55 -25.55
N SER A 201 -20.09 5.65 -26.03
CA SER A 201 -19.85 4.37 -25.35
C SER A 201 -19.34 4.56 -23.91
N PRO A 202 -19.92 3.85 -22.92
CA PRO A 202 -19.37 3.84 -21.57
C PRO A 202 -17.95 3.26 -21.57
N LEU A 203 -17.15 3.63 -20.57
CA LEU A 203 -15.88 2.98 -20.31
C LEU A 203 -16.16 1.58 -19.76
N GLN A 204 -15.77 0.55 -20.50
CA GLN A 204 -16.06 -0.86 -20.18
C GLN A 204 -14.79 -1.65 -19.93
N ILE A 205 -14.82 -2.50 -18.91
CA ILE A 205 -13.79 -3.49 -18.56
C ILE A 205 -14.46 -4.65 -17.80
N CYS A 206 -13.81 -5.82 -17.72
CA CYS A 206 -14.29 -6.96 -16.94
C CYS A 206 -14.24 -6.69 -15.42
N THR A 207 -15.12 -7.36 -14.66
CA THR A 207 -15.28 -7.15 -13.21
C THR A 207 -14.01 -7.37 -12.40
N ASN A 208 -13.22 -8.38 -12.75
CA ASN A 208 -11.95 -8.71 -12.07
C ASN A 208 -10.84 -7.67 -12.31
N LEU A 209 -11.01 -6.75 -13.26
CA LEU A 209 -10.10 -5.62 -13.52
C LEU A 209 -10.69 -4.25 -13.13
N ARG A 210 -11.84 -4.22 -12.45
CA ARG A 210 -12.56 -2.97 -12.12
C ARG A 210 -11.74 -2.00 -11.27
N MET A 211 -10.89 -2.50 -10.38
CA MET A 211 -10.05 -1.69 -9.50
C MET A 211 -8.74 -1.28 -10.18
N LEU A 212 -8.35 -1.91 -11.29
CA LEU A 212 -7.09 -1.59 -11.97
C LEU A 212 -6.96 -0.11 -12.34
N PRO A 213 -7.96 0.56 -12.95
CA PRO A 213 -7.88 2.00 -13.21
C PRO A 213 -7.67 2.83 -11.94
N LEU A 214 -8.36 2.49 -10.85
CA LEU A 214 -8.24 3.19 -9.56
C LEU A 214 -6.86 2.99 -8.94
N LEU A 215 -6.34 1.76 -8.96
CA LEU A 215 -5.03 1.43 -8.40
C LEU A 215 -3.90 2.12 -9.15
N LEU A 216 -3.93 2.13 -10.50
CA LEU A 216 -2.90 2.82 -11.29
C LEU A 216 -3.00 4.35 -11.17
N HIS A 217 -4.20 4.89 -11.07
CA HIS A 217 -4.42 6.30 -10.75
C HIS A 217 -3.84 6.66 -9.38
N SER A 218 -4.14 5.87 -8.36
CA SER A 218 -3.66 6.07 -6.99
C SER A 218 -2.13 5.92 -6.91
N LEU A 219 -1.56 4.95 -7.63
CA LEU A 219 -0.11 4.77 -7.75
C LEU A 219 0.58 6.01 -8.33
N SER A 220 -0.03 6.67 -9.31
CA SER A 220 0.50 7.92 -9.88
C SER A 220 0.53 9.10 -8.89
N LYS A 221 -0.30 9.04 -7.84
CA LYS A 221 -0.38 10.02 -6.74
C LYS A 221 0.45 9.62 -5.52
N ASN A 222 0.92 8.37 -5.45
CA ASN A 222 1.78 7.93 -4.37
C ASN A 222 3.06 8.79 -4.32
N ILE A 223 3.59 9.03 -3.12
CA ILE A 223 4.79 9.84 -2.88
C ILE A 223 6.01 9.42 -3.72
N ALA A 224 6.08 8.15 -4.13
CA ALA A 224 7.10 7.62 -5.03
C ALA A 224 7.07 8.25 -6.44
N PHE A 225 5.88 8.55 -6.97
CA PHE A 225 5.69 8.98 -8.37
C PHE A 225 5.05 10.36 -8.52
N ARG A 226 4.42 10.89 -7.46
CA ARG A 226 3.69 12.15 -7.53
C ARG A 226 4.56 13.30 -8.00
N GLY A 227 3.93 14.18 -8.78
CA GLY A 227 4.51 15.45 -9.19
C GLY A 227 4.70 16.40 -8.00
N GLY A 228 5.35 17.53 -8.28
CA GLY A 228 5.63 18.54 -7.27
C GLY A 228 6.84 18.21 -6.38
N ARG A 229 6.97 18.99 -5.32
CA ARG A 229 8.16 18.98 -4.45
C ARG A 229 8.03 17.89 -3.38
N VAL A 230 8.84 16.85 -3.50
CA VAL A 230 9.02 15.81 -2.47
C VAL A 230 10.50 15.78 -2.09
N PRO A 231 10.85 15.77 -0.80
CA PRO A 231 12.24 15.59 -0.38
C PRO A 231 12.84 14.29 -0.92
N SER A 232 14.13 14.33 -1.29
CA SER A 232 14.83 13.20 -1.92
C SER A 232 14.69 11.91 -1.11
N ASP A 233 15.01 11.98 0.19
CA ASP A 233 14.99 10.81 1.08
C ASP A 233 13.59 10.17 1.19
N HIS A 234 12.54 10.99 1.29
CA HIS A 234 11.16 10.49 1.35
C HIS A 234 10.74 9.78 0.07
N ARG A 235 11.09 10.33 -1.10
CA ARG A 235 10.78 9.71 -2.39
C ARG A 235 11.54 8.40 -2.55
N SER A 236 12.82 8.38 -2.22
CA SER A 236 13.65 7.17 -2.29
C SER A 236 13.19 6.08 -1.32
N ALA A 237 12.77 6.44 -0.11
CA ALA A 237 12.19 5.50 0.85
C ALA A 237 10.88 4.88 0.31
N ALA A 238 10.02 5.69 -0.30
CA ALA A 238 8.78 5.20 -0.90
C ALA A 238 9.01 4.27 -2.10
N LEU A 239 9.97 4.60 -2.98
CA LEU A 239 10.39 3.72 -4.08
C LEU A 239 10.93 2.39 -3.54
N ASN A 240 11.75 2.43 -2.48
CA ASN A 240 12.28 1.23 -1.82
C ASN A 240 11.18 0.36 -1.20
N LYS A 241 10.16 0.99 -0.59
CA LYS A 241 9.00 0.29 -0.04
C LYS A 241 8.19 -0.40 -1.14
N LEU A 242 7.84 0.32 -2.22
CA LEU A 242 7.13 -0.26 -3.36
C LEU A 242 7.90 -1.41 -4.02
N SER A 243 9.23 -1.34 -4.08
CA SER A 243 10.02 -2.40 -4.71
C SER A 243 10.14 -3.70 -3.90
N THR A 244 9.62 -3.74 -2.67
CA THR A 244 9.79 -4.89 -1.77
C THR A 244 8.57 -5.25 -0.96
N ALA A 245 7.54 -4.41 -0.88
CA ALA A 245 6.36 -4.70 -0.08
C ALA A 245 5.65 -5.98 -0.56
N PRO A 246 5.22 -6.87 0.36
CA PRO A 246 4.27 -7.93 0.06
C PRO A 246 2.99 -7.37 -0.57
N LEU A 247 2.29 -8.18 -1.37
CA LEU A 247 1.20 -7.71 -2.24
C LEU A 247 0.08 -6.99 -1.47
N ASP A 248 -0.36 -7.56 -0.35
CA ASP A 248 -1.38 -6.97 0.53
C ASP A 248 -0.97 -5.58 1.04
N ARG A 249 0.29 -5.43 1.47
CA ARG A 249 0.84 -4.16 1.97
C ARG A 249 1.11 -3.17 0.83
N LEU A 250 1.51 -3.64 -0.34
CA LEU A 250 1.71 -2.82 -1.51
C LEU A 250 0.38 -2.18 -1.95
N ILE A 251 -0.70 -2.96 -2.01
CA ILE A 251 -2.01 -2.43 -2.38
C ILE A 251 -2.50 -1.40 -1.36
N ASN A 252 -2.35 -1.67 -0.06
CA ASN A 252 -2.75 -0.71 0.98
C ASN A 252 -1.83 0.53 1.05
N PHE A 253 -0.57 0.44 0.57
CA PHE A 253 0.30 1.61 0.40
C PHE A 253 -0.07 2.45 -0.84
N ILE A 254 -0.72 1.85 -1.84
CA ILE A 254 -1.20 2.53 -3.06
C ILE A 254 -2.56 3.17 -2.83
N TYR A 255 -3.49 2.41 -2.21
CA TYR A 255 -4.83 2.84 -1.88
C TYR A 255 -5.06 2.59 -0.38
N PRO A 256 -5.09 3.64 0.46
CA PRO A 256 -5.16 3.48 1.89
C PRO A 256 -6.54 2.99 2.33
N THR A 257 -6.55 2.27 3.43
CA THR A 257 -7.80 1.84 4.07
C THR A 257 -8.32 2.96 4.98
N VAL A 258 -9.58 3.34 4.83
CA VAL A 258 -10.22 4.36 5.65
C VAL A 258 -11.38 3.74 6.42
N TYR A 259 -11.40 3.90 7.74
CA TYR A 259 -12.47 3.42 8.62
C TYR A 259 -13.26 4.59 9.20
N ALA A 260 -14.59 4.54 9.13
CA ALA A 260 -15.47 5.47 9.81
C ALA A 260 -15.75 4.98 11.25
N LEU A 261 -15.05 5.54 12.23
CA LEU A 261 -15.13 5.10 13.63
C LEU A 261 -16.37 5.62 14.36
N HIS A 262 -16.86 6.80 13.97
CA HIS A 262 -18.05 7.43 14.57
C HIS A 262 -19.38 6.76 14.20
N THR A 263 -19.40 5.94 13.15
CA THR A 263 -20.57 5.17 12.68
C THR A 263 -20.24 3.68 12.60
N MET A 264 -19.26 3.21 13.38
CA MET A 264 -18.91 1.80 13.40
C MET A 264 -20.01 0.99 14.08
N ASP A 265 -20.21 -0.24 13.63
CA ASP A 265 -21.20 -1.16 14.22
C ASP A 265 -20.85 -1.50 15.67
N ASP A 266 -21.84 -1.91 16.46
CA ASP A 266 -21.68 -2.13 17.91
C ASP A 266 -20.69 -3.25 18.25
N ASP A 267 -20.47 -4.20 17.33
CA ASP A 267 -19.50 -5.30 17.45
C ASP A 267 -18.06 -4.86 17.12
N CYS A 268 -17.88 -3.74 16.43
CA CYS A 268 -16.56 -3.24 16.04
C CYS A 268 -15.73 -2.82 17.27
N GLY A 269 -14.44 -3.15 17.25
CA GLY A 269 -13.52 -2.90 18.36
C GLY A 269 -13.66 -3.89 19.53
N LEU A 270 -14.51 -4.92 19.39
CA LEU A 270 -14.64 -6.03 20.34
C LEU A 270 -14.16 -7.35 19.72
N PRO A 271 -13.74 -8.33 20.55
CA PRO A 271 -13.42 -9.67 20.07
C PRO A 271 -14.63 -10.36 19.44
N TYR A 272 -14.43 -11.00 18.29
CA TYR A 272 -15.48 -11.75 17.61
C TYR A 272 -15.89 -12.98 18.44
N GLU A 273 -17.17 -13.06 18.80
CA GLU A 273 -17.71 -14.15 19.64
C GLU A 273 -18.26 -15.35 18.85
N GLY A 274 -18.38 -15.23 17.52
CA GLY A 274 -18.90 -16.28 16.65
C GLY A 274 -17.94 -17.46 16.43
N GLU A 275 -18.40 -18.43 15.63
CA GLU A 275 -17.53 -19.51 15.11
C GLU A 275 -16.64 -18.97 14.00
N ASP A 276 -15.43 -19.54 13.84
CA ASP A 276 -14.48 -19.12 12.82
C ASP A 276 -15.11 -19.11 11.43
N ASP A 277 -15.23 -17.92 10.83
CA ASP A 277 -15.68 -17.72 9.46
C ASP A 277 -14.47 -17.46 8.56
N LEU A 278 -13.96 -18.54 7.97
CA LEU A 278 -12.85 -18.50 7.01
C LEU A 278 -13.27 -18.00 5.63
N TYR A 279 -14.56 -17.83 5.37
CA TYR A 279 -15.11 -17.44 4.08
C TYR A 279 -15.53 -15.97 4.01
N SER A 280 -15.62 -15.28 5.15
CA SER A 280 -15.74 -13.83 5.17
C SER A 280 -14.46 -13.18 4.64
N PHE A 281 -14.58 -11.97 4.08
CA PHE A 281 -13.44 -11.19 3.61
C PHE A 281 -13.43 -9.82 4.31
N PRO A 282 -12.51 -9.59 5.26
CA PRO A 282 -11.47 -10.52 5.75
C PRO A 282 -12.05 -11.69 6.58
N PRO A 283 -11.32 -12.80 6.75
CA PRO A 283 -11.72 -13.91 7.62
C PRO A 283 -11.96 -13.43 9.06
N ARG A 284 -13.04 -13.87 9.69
CA ARG A 284 -13.37 -13.56 11.09
C ARG A 284 -13.06 -14.77 11.95
N LEU A 285 -12.06 -14.66 12.81
CA LEU A 285 -11.68 -15.72 13.74
C LEU A 285 -12.16 -15.38 15.14
N ARG A 286 -12.56 -16.38 15.91
CA ARG A 286 -13.04 -16.19 17.28
C ARG A 286 -11.94 -15.59 18.15
N GLY A 287 -12.28 -14.53 18.87
CA GLY A 287 -11.36 -13.79 19.73
C GLY A 287 -10.57 -12.69 19.02
N GLU A 288 -10.64 -12.59 17.69
CA GLU A 288 -10.02 -11.49 16.95
C GLU A 288 -10.88 -10.23 17.01
N ILE A 289 -10.24 -9.06 17.09
CA ILE A 289 -10.96 -7.78 17.10
C ILE A 289 -11.65 -7.56 15.75
N VAL A 290 -12.95 -7.31 15.78
CA VAL A 290 -13.73 -6.94 14.60
C VAL A 290 -13.38 -5.52 14.18
N LEU A 291 -12.97 -5.36 12.91
CA LEU A 291 -12.68 -4.06 12.31
C LEU A 291 -13.94 -3.52 11.59
N PRO A 292 -14.14 -2.19 11.56
CA PRO A 292 -15.19 -1.58 10.75
C PRO A 292 -14.97 -1.82 9.25
N ASP A 293 -16.04 -1.75 8.48
CA ASP A 293 -15.95 -1.77 7.02
C ASP A 293 -15.20 -0.53 6.49
N SER A 294 -14.39 -0.74 5.45
CA SER A 294 -13.62 0.33 4.83
C SER A 294 -14.50 1.19 3.92
N ILE A 295 -14.36 2.50 4.01
CA ILE A 295 -14.99 3.47 3.10
C ILE A 295 -14.01 3.94 2.02
N ASN A 296 -14.53 4.60 0.99
CA ASN A 296 -13.71 5.19 -0.07
C ASN A 296 -12.71 6.22 0.47
N ALA A 297 -11.50 6.23 -0.08
CA ALA A 297 -10.46 7.21 0.20
C ALA A 297 -10.74 8.55 -0.53
N SER A 298 -11.86 9.17 -0.19
CA SER A 298 -12.31 10.49 -0.68
C SER A 298 -12.82 11.35 0.46
N PHE A 299 -12.56 12.64 0.37
CA PHE A 299 -13.06 13.68 1.25
C PHE A 299 -14.59 13.77 1.23
N GLN A 300 -15.24 13.32 0.15
CA GLN A 300 -16.69 13.23 0.10
C GLN A 300 -17.26 12.20 1.09
N SER A 301 -16.45 11.23 1.50
CA SER A 301 -16.82 10.23 2.50
C SER A 301 -16.49 10.68 3.92
N LEU A 302 -15.90 11.87 4.11
CA LEU A 302 -15.55 12.42 5.41
C LEU A 302 -16.54 13.51 5.84
N ASP A 303 -17.48 13.15 6.71
CA ASP A 303 -18.35 14.10 7.39
C ASP A 303 -17.57 15.05 8.31
N ARG A 304 -18.01 16.32 8.34
CA ARG A 304 -17.38 17.39 9.14
C ARG A 304 -17.43 17.17 10.64
N PHE A 305 -18.29 16.28 11.12
CA PHE A 305 -18.45 15.94 12.53
C PHE A 305 -17.92 14.54 12.88
N GLY A 306 -17.43 13.78 11.89
CA GLY A 306 -17.07 12.38 12.05
C GLY A 306 -15.68 12.15 12.62
N LEU A 307 -15.41 10.89 12.95
CA LEU A 307 -14.09 10.37 13.35
C LEU A 307 -13.68 9.25 12.39
N TYR A 308 -12.45 9.32 11.91
CA TYR A 308 -11.94 8.41 10.89
C TYR A 308 -10.52 7.95 11.19
N LEU A 309 -10.24 6.70 10.87
CA LEU A 309 -8.89 6.13 10.93
C LEU A 309 -8.42 5.82 9.51
N ILE A 310 -7.33 6.47 9.07
CA ILE A 310 -6.73 6.25 7.76
C ILE A 310 -5.44 5.46 7.97
N ASN A 311 -5.34 4.30 7.31
CA ASN A 311 -4.17 3.44 7.32
C ASN A 311 -3.54 3.39 5.93
N ASN A 312 -2.35 3.99 5.79
CA ASN A 312 -1.59 3.99 4.55
C ASN A 312 -0.40 3.00 4.59
N THR A 313 -0.32 2.09 5.57
CA THR A 313 0.78 1.15 5.87
C THR A 313 2.11 1.75 6.33
N SER A 314 2.27 3.07 6.37
CA SER A 314 3.45 3.75 6.94
C SER A 314 3.10 4.40 8.27
N GLU A 315 1.95 5.07 8.32
CA GLU A 315 1.38 5.77 9.45
C GLU A 315 -0.11 5.44 9.61
N LEU A 316 -0.65 5.79 10.78
CA LEU A 316 -2.08 5.90 11.02
C LEU A 316 -2.45 7.36 11.21
N PHE A 317 -3.48 7.85 10.53
CA PHE A 317 -4.07 9.15 10.83
C PHE A 317 -5.41 8.96 11.53
N LEU A 318 -5.54 9.53 12.71
CA LEU A 318 -6.83 9.71 13.37
C LEU A 318 -7.37 11.08 13.00
N TYR A 319 -8.25 11.12 12.02
CA TYR A 319 -8.87 12.35 11.53
C TYR A 319 -10.17 12.62 12.26
N ILE A 320 -10.27 13.81 12.87
CA ILE A 320 -11.43 14.29 13.59
C ILE A 320 -12.04 15.44 12.80
N GLY A 321 -13.32 15.38 12.50
CA GLY A 321 -14.04 16.47 11.85
C GLY A 321 -13.98 17.77 12.68
N GLY A 322 -13.82 18.93 12.03
CA GLY A 322 -13.71 20.22 12.73
C GLY A 322 -15.00 20.66 13.43
N ASP A 323 -16.14 20.09 13.05
CA ASP A 323 -17.45 20.30 13.66
C ASP A 323 -17.89 19.09 14.52
N ALA A 324 -16.93 18.30 15.02
CA ALA A 324 -17.22 17.15 15.89
C ALA A 324 -17.95 17.57 17.17
N VAL A 325 -18.91 16.75 17.58
CA VAL A 325 -19.71 16.99 18.79
C VAL A 325 -18.82 16.86 20.04
N PRO A 326 -18.96 17.73 21.06
CA PRO A 326 -18.12 17.68 22.26
C PRO A 326 -18.12 16.32 22.99
N GLU A 327 -19.23 15.57 22.92
CA GLU A 327 -19.33 14.22 23.49
C GLU A 327 -18.35 13.24 22.85
N LEU A 328 -18.26 13.22 21.52
CA LEU A 328 -17.29 12.41 20.79
C LEU A 328 -15.85 12.75 21.20
N VAL A 329 -15.55 14.05 21.37
CA VAL A 329 -14.22 14.51 21.78
C VAL A 329 -13.89 14.06 23.20
N ARG A 330 -14.85 14.15 24.12
CA ARG A 330 -14.71 13.68 25.50
C ARG A 330 -14.52 12.18 25.57
N ASP A 331 -15.27 11.42 24.80
CA ASP A 331 -15.22 9.96 24.85
C ASP A 331 -13.91 9.43 24.26
N VAL A 332 -13.36 10.07 23.21
CA VAL A 332 -12.11 9.64 22.58
C VAL A 332 -10.88 10.16 23.31
N PHE A 333 -10.86 11.44 23.67
CA PHE A 333 -9.66 12.16 24.15
C PHE A 333 -9.73 12.56 25.63
N GLY A 334 -10.91 12.51 26.26
CA GLY A 334 -11.07 12.90 27.67
C GLY A 334 -11.06 14.40 27.91
N VAL A 335 -11.13 15.21 26.84
CA VAL A 335 -11.09 16.68 26.89
C VAL A 335 -12.45 17.29 26.51
N ASN A 336 -12.70 18.52 26.94
CA ASN A 336 -14.01 19.16 26.76
C ASN A 336 -14.16 19.90 25.42
N SER A 337 -13.05 20.14 24.72
CA SER A 337 -13.05 20.91 23.47
C SER A 337 -11.99 20.41 22.48
N LEU A 338 -12.25 20.57 21.18
CA LEU A 338 -11.28 20.25 20.13
C LEU A 338 -9.96 21.06 20.26
N ALA A 339 -10.02 22.23 20.89
CA ALA A 339 -8.84 23.07 21.09
C ALA A 339 -7.83 22.47 22.10
N GLU A 340 -8.28 21.57 22.97
CA GLU A 340 -7.45 20.89 23.96
C GLU A 340 -6.85 19.57 23.43
N VAL A 341 -7.30 19.10 22.26
CA VAL A 341 -6.80 17.86 21.66
C VAL A 341 -5.35 18.03 21.23
N GLN A 342 -4.49 17.11 21.68
CA GLN A 342 -3.09 17.06 21.24
C GLN A 342 -3.01 16.64 19.78
N VAL A 343 -2.53 17.55 18.92
CA VAL A 343 -2.40 17.33 17.48
C VAL A 343 -0.99 16.83 17.14
N GLY A 344 -0.89 16.00 16.10
CA GLY A 344 0.38 15.48 15.60
C GLY A 344 0.65 14.06 16.10
N LYS A 345 1.93 13.71 16.21
CA LYS A 345 2.36 12.35 16.55
C LYS A 345 2.09 12.07 18.04
N THR A 346 1.04 11.32 18.34
CA THR A 346 0.64 10.95 19.70
C THR A 346 -0.26 9.72 19.68
N ASP A 347 -0.16 8.87 20.70
CA ASP A 347 -1.14 7.82 20.96
C ASP A 347 -2.37 8.36 21.72
N LEU A 348 -3.45 7.56 21.77
CA LEU A 348 -4.68 7.89 22.48
C LEU A 348 -4.54 7.70 24.00
N PRO A 349 -5.17 8.56 24.81
CA PRO A 349 -5.23 8.34 26.26
C PRO A 349 -6.06 7.10 26.59
N GLU A 350 -5.71 6.43 27.67
CA GLU A 350 -6.50 5.33 28.21
C GLU A 350 -7.64 5.88 29.06
N LEU A 351 -8.87 5.75 28.55
CA LEU A 351 -10.07 6.19 29.25
C LEU A 351 -10.95 4.98 29.57
N ASP A 352 -11.60 5.04 30.72
CA ASP A 352 -12.55 4.02 31.18
C ASP A 352 -13.95 4.28 30.58
N ASN A 353 -14.03 4.22 29.26
CA ASN A 353 -15.29 4.25 28.52
C ASN A 353 -15.25 3.29 27.33
N GLU A 354 -16.42 2.75 26.97
CA GLU A 354 -16.53 1.69 25.96
C GLU A 354 -16.01 2.13 24.59
N PHE A 355 -16.31 3.36 24.18
CA PHE A 355 -15.94 3.86 22.86
C PHE A 355 -14.42 4.04 22.70
N ASN A 356 -13.73 4.57 23.71
CA ASN A 356 -12.27 4.67 23.74
C ASN A 356 -11.61 3.30 23.70
N ILE A 357 -12.11 2.33 24.46
CA ILE A 357 -11.60 0.95 24.46
C ILE A 357 -11.76 0.35 23.06
N LYS A 358 -12.93 0.47 22.43
CA LYS A 358 -13.18 -0.01 21.07
C LYS A 358 -12.21 0.61 20.06
N ILE A 359 -12.01 1.93 20.07
CA ILE A 359 -11.09 2.60 19.14
C ILE A 359 -9.64 2.17 19.38
N ARG A 360 -9.19 2.08 20.63
CA ARG A 360 -7.83 1.59 20.95
C ARG A 360 -7.64 0.15 20.46
N ASN A 361 -8.65 -0.70 20.63
CA ASN A 361 -8.62 -2.07 20.11
C ASN A 361 -8.53 -2.11 18.58
N VAL A 362 -9.30 -1.28 17.87
CA VAL A 362 -9.20 -1.15 16.40
C VAL A 362 -7.80 -0.70 15.98
N ILE A 363 -7.25 0.33 16.61
CA ILE A 363 -5.89 0.84 16.30
C ILE A 363 -4.83 -0.23 16.56
N ASN A 364 -4.92 -0.94 17.69
CA ASN A 364 -3.99 -2.01 18.03
C ASN A 364 -4.13 -3.17 17.04
N LYS A 365 -5.35 -3.55 16.66
CA LYS A 365 -5.59 -4.59 15.67
C LYS A 365 -5.01 -4.24 14.30
N VAL A 366 -5.11 -2.98 13.88
CA VAL A 366 -4.51 -2.51 12.62
C VAL A 366 -2.96 -2.49 12.69
N ARG A 367 -2.39 -2.28 13.88
CA ARG A 367 -0.94 -2.35 14.13
C ARG A 367 -0.42 -3.78 14.23
N GLU A 368 -1.28 -4.76 14.50
CA GLU A 368 -0.90 -6.18 14.49
C GLU A 368 -0.48 -6.62 13.09
N GLY A 369 0.57 -7.44 13.05
CA GLY A 369 1.08 -7.99 11.81
C GLY A 369 2.26 -8.90 12.09
N ASP A 370 2.01 -10.20 12.09
CA ASP A 370 3.05 -11.21 12.35
C ASP A 370 4.10 -11.27 11.23
N ASP A 371 3.73 -10.86 10.02
CA ASP A 371 4.57 -10.90 8.81
C ASP A 371 5.25 -9.57 8.48
N THR A 372 5.28 -8.61 9.42
CA THR A 372 5.92 -7.30 9.20
C THR A 372 6.62 -6.81 10.44
N ILE A 373 7.73 -6.10 10.25
CA ILE A 373 8.37 -5.40 11.36
C ILE A 373 7.68 -4.08 11.69
N SER A 374 6.85 -3.56 10.79
CA SER A 374 6.40 -2.17 10.77
C SER A 374 5.55 -1.80 11.99
N TYR A 375 5.85 -0.65 12.60
CA TYR A 375 5.03 -0.05 13.65
C TYR A 375 4.41 1.26 13.16
N LEU A 376 3.09 1.29 13.04
CA LEU A 376 2.38 2.45 12.50
C LEU A 376 2.17 3.51 13.60
N SER A 377 2.95 4.58 13.53
CA SER A 377 2.77 5.74 14.41
C SER A 377 1.41 6.40 14.16
N LEU A 378 0.73 6.80 15.24
CA LEU A 378 -0.54 7.50 15.16
C LEU A 378 -0.32 9.01 15.07
N TYR A 379 -1.01 9.64 14.14
CA TYR A 379 -1.06 11.08 13.95
C TYR A 379 -2.49 11.56 14.12
N VAL A 380 -2.74 12.37 15.15
CA VAL A 380 -4.04 12.99 15.39
C VAL A 380 -4.15 14.26 14.55
N VAL A 381 -5.21 14.37 13.76
CA VAL A 381 -5.45 15.49 12.82
C VAL A 381 -6.86 16.01 13.02
N ILE A 382 -6.98 17.31 13.30
CA ILE A 382 -8.28 18.00 13.36
C ILE A 382 -8.56 18.59 11.99
N GLY A 383 -9.72 18.30 11.41
CA GLY A 383 -10.23 18.83 10.15
C GLY A 383 -10.73 20.27 10.23
N PRO A 384 -11.05 20.90 9.10
CA PRO A 384 -11.54 22.28 9.08
C PRO A 384 -12.93 22.41 9.71
N ALA A 385 -13.12 23.45 10.52
CA ALA A 385 -14.40 23.75 11.17
C ALA A 385 -15.17 24.83 10.41
N THR A 386 -16.49 24.85 10.50
CA THR A 386 -17.34 25.80 9.76
C THR A 386 -17.13 27.25 10.21
N ASN A 387 -16.87 27.46 11.51
CA ASN A 387 -16.62 28.78 12.10
C ASN A 387 -15.13 29.00 12.43
N GLU A 388 -14.23 28.37 11.68
CA GLU A 388 -12.78 28.42 11.94
C GLU A 388 -12.22 29.83 11.70
N SER A 389 -11.72 30.49 12.75
CA SER A 389 -11.08 31.81 12.65
C SER A 389 -9.65 31.67 12.11
N THR A 390 -9.31 32.45 11.08
CA THR A 390 -7.94 32.52 10.51
C THR A 390 -6.87 32.86 11.55
N ALA A 391 -7.24 33.51 12.66
CA ALA A 391 -6.33 33.85 13.75
C ALA A 391 -6.04 32.68 14.71
N ALA A 392 -6.99 31.75 14.90
CA ALA A 392 -6.76 30.53 15.69
C ALA A 392 -5.71 29.62 15.05
N TYR A 393 -5.60 29.67 13.72
CA TYR A 393 -4.62 28.93 12.92
C TYR A 393 -3.18 29.44 13.06
N ALA A 394 -3.00 30.75 13.28
CA ALA A 394 -1.66 31.33 13.45
C ALA A 394 -1.00 30.86 14.75
N ALA A 395 -1.79 30.42 15.73
CA ALA A 395 -1.32 29.94 17.03
C ALA A 395 -0.72 28.52 16.96
N ASN A 396 -1.20 27.65 16.07
CA ASN A 396 -0.75 26.26 15.98
C ASN A 396 -0.27 25.91 14.55
N ARG A 397 1.01 26.19 14.30
CA ARG A 397 1.65 26.11 12.97
C ARG A 397 1.66 24.70 12.35
N ASP A 398 1.42 23.66 13.15
CA ASP A 398 1.57 22.27 12.74
C ASP A 398 0.27 21.66 12.17
N ILE A 399 -0.90 22.29 12.39
CA ILE A 399 -2.19 21.76 11.95
C ILE A 399 -2.29 21.72 10.42
N MET A 400 -1.90 22.80 9.72
CA MET A 400 -2.06 22.87 8.26
C MET A 400 -1.21 21.84 7.52
N PRO A 401 0.10 21.68 7.83
CA PRO A 401 0.90 20.62 7.24
C PRO A 401 0.33 19.22 7.47
N LEU A 402 -0.17 18.93 8.69
CA LEU A 402 -0.78 17.64 9.02
C LEU A 402 -2.07 17.38 8.24
N ARG A 403 -2.94 18.40 8.09
CA ARG A 403 -4.13 18.29 7.22
C ARG A 403 -3.73 18.00 5.78
N ILE A 404 -2.78 18.76 5.23
CA ILE A 404 -2.33 18.55 3.83
C ILE A 404 -1.77 17.14 3.64
N TRP A 405 -1.00 16.64 4.61
CA TRP A 405 -0.43 15.30 4.56
C TRP A 405 -1.50 14.22 4.65
N CYS A 406 -2.36 14.27 5.67
CA CYS A 406 -3.46 13.32 5.85
C CYS A 406 -4.42 13.31 4.65
N LEU A 407 -4.81 14.49 4.14
CA LEU A 407 -5.70 14.59 2.97
C LEU A 407 -5.01 14.17 1.66
N SER A 408 -3.68 14.11 1.61
CA SER A 408 -2.98 13.59 0.43
C SER A 408 -3.12 12.07 0.25
N ASP A 409 -3.55 11.36 1.30
CA ASP A 409 -3.89 9.93 1.26
C ASP A 409 -5.30 9.69 0.68
N LEU A 410 -6.14 10.71 0.55
CA LEU A 410 -7.45 10.61 -0.11
C LEU A 410 -7.29 10.64 -1.64
N VAL A 411 -6.71 9.56 -2.17
CA VAL A 411 -6.23 9.42 -3.55
C VAL A 411 -7.31 9.54 -4.62
N GLU A 412 -8.60 9.43 -4.26
CA GLU A 412 -9.71 9.66 -5.19
C GLU A 412 -9.92 11.14 -5.51
N ASP A 413 -9.50 12.05 -4.64
CA ASP A 413 -9.76 13.47 -4.79
C ASP A 413 -8.73 14.19 -5.64
N ARG A 414 -9.03 15.44 -6.00
CA ARG A 414 -8.05 16.31 -6.66
C ARG A 414 -6.92 16.65 -5.67
N GLY A 415 -5.67 16.34 -6.06
CA GLY A 415 -4.49 16.51 -5.21
C GLY A 415 -3.35 17.25 -5.92
N ALA A 416 -2.20 17.34 -5.25
CA ALA A 416 -1.01 18.02 -5.76
C ALA A 416 -0.45 17.33 -7.03
N GLY A 417 -0.95 17.78 -8.20
CA GLY A 417 -0.48 17.36 -9.52
C GLY A 417 -1.37 16.34 -10.26
N GLY A 418 -2.54 15.99 -9.72
CA GLY A 418 -3.42 14.98 -10.32
C GLY A 418 -4.91 15.34 -10.23
N VAL A 419 -5.68 14.87 -11.20
CA VAL A 419 -7.14 15.04 -11.27
C VAL A 419 -7.87 14.12 -10.29
N ALA A 420 -9.14 14.40 -10.01
CA ALA A 420 -9.97 13.47 -9.24
C ALA A 420 -10.19 12.17 -10.04
N TYR A 421 -10.44 11.04 -9.36
CA TYR A 421 -10.62 9.75 -10.02
C TYR A 421 -11.77 9.75 -11.04
N LYS A 422 -12.90 10.40 -10.70
CA LYS A 422 -14.02 10.58 -11.62
C LYS A 422 -13.63 11.33 -12.90
N GLU A 423 -12.80 12.38 -12.78
CA GLU A 423 -12.28 13.14 -13.92
C GLU A 423 -11.29 12.31 -14.73
N TYR A 424 -10.44 11.53 -14.05
CA TYR A 424 -9.49 10.61 -14.67
C TYR A 424 -10.20 9.56 -15.55
N LEU A 425 -11.29 8.97 -15.07
CA LEU A 425 -12.11 8.04 -15.88
C LEU A 425 -12.68 8.73 -17.13
N GLY A 426 -13.09 9.99 -17.01
CA GLY A 426 -13.52 10.80 -18.16
C GLY A 426 -12.40 10.98 -19.18
N GLN A 427 -11.19 11.33 -18.73
CA GLN A 427 -10.02 11.47 -19.60
C GLN A 427 -9.63 10.14 -20.28
N LEU A 428 -9.71 9.01 -19.57
CA LEU A 428 -9.48 7.69 -20.15
C LEU A 428 -10.49 7.38 -21.26
N ARG A 429 -11.78 7.60 -20.99
CA ARG A 429 -12.84 7.41 -21.98
C ARG A 429 -12.58 8.23 -23.24
N ASP A 430 -12.20 9.50 -23.08
CA ASP A 430 -11.95 10.39 -24.22
C ASP A 430 -10.72 9.95 -25.03
N LYS A 431 -9.67 9.45 -24.36
CA LYS A 431 -8.47 8.88 -25.03
C LYS A 431 -8.70 7.56 -25.77
N ILE A 432 -9.71 6.78 -25.37
CA ILE A 432 -10.10 5.50 -26.00
C ILE A 432 -11.11 5.72 -27.14
N SER A 433 -11.71 6.91 -27.21
CA SER A 433 -12.72 7.26 -28.21
C SER A 433 -12.13 7.91 -29.46
N ASN A 434 -10.96 8.55 -29.32
CA ASN A 434 -10.12 9.05 -30.41
C ASN A 434 -9.13 7.98 -30.85
#